data_AF-A0A0G0JS40-F1
#
_entry.id   AF-A0A0G0JS40-F1
#
_cell.length_a   1.000
_cell.length_b   1.000
_cell.length_c   1.000
_cell.angle_alpha   90.00
_cell.angle_beta   90.00
_cell.angle_gamma   90.00
#
_symmetry.space_group_name_H-M   'P 1'
#
loop_
_entity.id
_entity.type
_entity.pdbx_description
1 polymer ?
#
loop_
_entity_poly.entity_id
_entity_poly.type
_entity_poly.pdbx_seq_one_letter_code
_entity_poly.pdbx_strand_id
1 'polypeptide(L)'
;MAKNDQKVQFDSQNPVIYDNTTREVIQVMPDTLDNKLRDFEDCLQKKGSIFHDLGLILAFLGTLVTVSQFKDFLNISANVWQAVFIVFLILSVLKLCRDIYFTFMVKSIKREDILKQLLDETRKKK
;
A
#
# COMPACT_ATOMS: atom_id res chain seq x y z
N MET A 1 -9.78 1.14 -23.21
CA MET A 1 -9.02 0.77 -22.00
C MET A 1 -8.88 -0.73 -21.96
N ALA A 2 -7.72 -1.25 -22.31
CA ALA A 2 -7.35 -2.65 -22.09
C ALA A 2 -5.89 -2.64 -21.61
N LYS A 3 -5.66 -3.08 -20.36
CA LYS A 3 -4.31 -3.42 -19.89
C LYS A 3 -3.87 -4.61 -20.73
N ASN A 4 -2.93 -4.38 -21.63
CA ASN A 4 -2.30 -5.45 -22.39
C ASN A 4 -1.24 -6.07 -21.47
N ASP A 5 -1.64 -7.10 -20.72
CA ASP A 5 -0.72 -7.99 -20.00
C ASP A 5 0.10 -8.78 -21.02
N GLN A 6 1.12 -8.13 -21.61
CA GLN A 6 2.10 -8.83 -22.42
C GLN A 6 2.97 -9.68 -21.49
N LYS A 7 2.61 -10.97 -21.37
CA LYS A 7 3.55 -12.01 -20.96
C LYS A 7 4.79 -11.89 -21.84
N VAL A 8 5.92 -11.56 -21.22
CA VAL A 8 7.22 -11.52 -21.88
C VAL A 8 7.52 -12.94 -22.39
N GLN A 9 7.35 -13.16 -23.70
CA GLN A 9 7.87 -14.35 -24.36
C GLN A 9 9.39 -14.18 -24.45
N PHE A 10 10.12 -15.10 -23.83
CA PHE A 10 11.56 -15.19 -23.98
C PHE A 10 11.87 -15.76 -25.37
N ASP A 11 11.99 -14.88 -26.35
CA ASP A 11 12.49 -15.27 -27.67
C ASP A 11 14.00 -15.53 -27.57
N SER A 12 14.40 -16.80 -27.60
CA SER A 12 15.81 -17.19 -27.45
C SER A 12 16.69 -16.76 -28.63
N GLN A 13 16.07 -16.34 -29.74
CA GLN A 13 16.78 -15.99 -30.98
C GLN A 13 17.20 -14.51 -31.04
N ASN A 14 16.72 -13.67 -30.12
CA ASN A 14 17.18 -12.29 -29.99
C ASN A 14 17.21 -11.88 -28.50
N PRO A 15 18.26 -12.24 -27.75
CA PRO A 15 18.35 -11.84 -26.36
C PRO A 15 18.36 -10.31 -26.29
N VAL A 16 17.41 -9.73 -25.57
CA VAL A 16 17.52 -8.33 -25.15
C VAL A 16 18.74 -8.25 -24.25
N ILE A 17 19.87 -7.82 -24.80
CA ILE A 17 21.12 -7.63 -24.06
C ILE A 17 20.89 -6.42 -23.16
N TYR A 18 20.57 -6.69 -21.89
CA TYR A 18 20.60 -5.66 -20.87
C TYR A 18 22.06 -5.36 -20.57
N ASP A 19 22.51 -4.17 -21.00
CA ASP A 19 23.85 -3.68 -20.73
C ASP A 19 24.01 -3.39 -19.22
N ASN A 20 24.50 -4.39 -18.48
CA ASN A 20 24.85 -4.27 -17.05
C ASN A 20 26.26 -3.67 -16.83
N THR A 21 26.92 -3.21 -17.89
CA THR A 21 28.31 -2.72 -17.84
C THR A 21 28.38 -1.27 -17.33
N THR A 22 27.26 -0.54 -17.39
CA THR A 22 27.12 0.79 -16.81
C THR A 22 26.66 0.69 -15.35
N ARG A 23 27.61 0.55 -14.43
CA ARG A 23 27.35 0.77 -13.00
C ARG A 23 27.48 2.25 -12.68
N GLU A 24 26.36 2.95 -12.58
CA GLU A 24 26.34 4.27 -11.96
C GLU A 24 26.48 4.12 -10.44
N VAL A 25 27.67 4.43 -9.92
CA VAL A 25 27.89 4.51 -8.47
C VAL A 25 27.42 5.88 -8.00
N ILE A 26 26.26 5.90 -7.34
CA ILE A 26 25.71 7.12 -6.73
C ILE A 26 26.34 7.27 -5.34
N GLN A 27 27.29 8.17 -5.21
CA GLN A 27 27.89 8.51 -3.92
C GLN A 27 27.05 9.60 -3.25
N VAL A 28 26.33 9.22 -2.19
CA VAL A 28 25.48 10.11 -1.38
C VAL A 28 25.94 10.05 0.07
N MET A 29 25.68 11.12 0.83
CA MET A 29 25.92 11.08 2.27
C MET A 29 24.97 10.09 2.93
N PRO A 30 25.43 9.35 3.96
CA PRO A 30 24.62 8.37 4.68
C PRO A 30 23.31 9.00 5.20
N ASP A 31 23.38 10.21 5.76
CA ASP A 31 22.21 10.92 6.30
C ASP A 31 21.11 11.19 5.25
N THR A 32 21.50 11.48 4.00
CA THR A 32 20.55 11.72 2.91
C THR A 32 19.86 10.42 2.50
N LEU A 33 20.63 9.33 2.48
CA LEU A 33 20.12 8.01 2.14
C LEU A 33 19.16 7.50 3.23
N ASP A 34 19.52 7.66 4.50
CA ASP A 34 18.70 7.22 5.64
C ASP A 34 17.37 7.96 5.72
N ASN A 35 17.37 9.29 5.52
CA ASN A 35 16.12 10.06 5.49
C ASN A 35 15.19 9.58 4.37
N LYS A 36 15.71 9.32 3.17
CA LYS A 36 14.91 8.86 2.03
C LYS A 36 14.42 7.41 2.20
N LEU A 37 15.23 6.56 2.82
CA LEU A 37 14.83 5.19 3.18
C LEU A 37 13.71 5.19 4.21
N ARG A 38 13.78 6.07 5.22
CA ARG A 38 12.73 6.23 6.22
C ARG A 38 11.40 6.68 5.61
N ASP A 39 11.43 7.69 4.72
CA ASP A 39 10.24 8.12 3.98
C ASP A 39 9.61 6.98 3.15
N PHE A 40 10.46 6.13 2.57
CA PHE A 40 10.02 4.96 1.80
C PHE A 40 9.42 3.87 2.69
N GLU A 41 10.03 3.60 3.84
CA GLU A 41 9.53 2.65 4.83
C GLU A 41 8.16 3.10 5.36
N ASP A 42 8.00 4.38 5.69
CA ASP A 42 6.73 4.96 6.12
C ASP A 42 5.65 4.81 5.04
N CYS A 43 6.02 4.97 3.76
CA CYS A 43 5.11 4.75 2.64
C CYS A 43 4.72 3.26 2.49
N LEU A 44 5.64 2.33 2.77
CA LEU A 44 5.36 0.90 2.72
C LEU A 44 4.49 0.44 3.90
N GLN A 45 4.77 0.91 5.12
CA GLN A 45 3.95 0.60 6.29
C GLN A 45 2.52 1.08 6.11
N LYS A 46 2.32 2.29 5.55
CA LYS A 46 0.99 2.81 5.21
C LYS A 46 0.25 1.92 4.21
N LYS A 47 0.93 1.35 3.22
CA LYS A 47 0.33 0.37 2.30
C LYS A 47 -0.06 -0.93 3.00
N GLY A 48 0.74 -1.39 3.95
CA GLY A 48 0.42 -2.57 4.79
C GLY A 48 -0.85 -2.36 5.63
N SER A 49 -1.06 -1.15 6.17
CA SER A 49 -2.25 -0.82 6.96
C SER A 49 -3.56 -0.98 6.17
N ILE A 50 -3.56 -0.68 4.87
CA ILE A 50 -4.75 -0.78 4.01
C ILE A 50 -5.26 -2.22 3.92
N PHE A 51 -4.34 -3.20 3.84
CA PHE A 51 -4.71 -4.62 3.82
C PHE A 51 -5.31 -5.07 5.16
N HIS A 52 -4.76 -4.57 6.27
CA HIS A 52 -5.31 -4.86 7.59
C HIS A 52 -6.73 -4.29 7.75
N ASP A 53 -6.94 -3.04 7.35
CA ASP A 53 -8.25 -2.39 7.41
C ASP A 53 -9.28 -3.07 6.49
N LEU A 54 -8.86 -3.57 5.31
CA LEU A 54 -9.70 -4.40 4.44
C LEU A 54 -10.11 -5.73 5.09
N GLY A 55 -9.16 -6.42 5.73
CA GLY A 55 -9.44 -7.67 6.46
C GLY A 55 -10.43 -7.46 7.59
N LEU A 56 -10.31 -6.35 8.32
CA LEU A 56 -11.23 -5.98 9.40
C LEU A 56 -12.66 -5.71 8.87
N ILE A 57 -12.78 -4.96 7.78
CA ILE A 57 -14.08 -4.72 7.13
C ILE A 57 -14.70 -6.04 6.68
N LEU A 58 -13.92 -6.92 6.06
CA LEU A 58 -14.39 -8.24 5.61
C LEU A 58 -14.87 -9.10 6.78
N ALA A 59 -14.15 -9.08 7.91
CA ALA A 59 -14.54 -9.80 9.11
C ALA A 59 -15.86 -9.29 9.68
N PHE A 60 -16.05 -7.96 9.76
CA PHE A 60 -17.33 -7.39 10.20
C PHE A 60 -18.45 -7.69 9.21
N LEU A 61 -18.23 -7.55 7.91
CA LEU A 61 -19.22 -7.87 6.88
C LEU A 61 -19.60 -9.36 6.94
N GLY A 62 -18.61 -10.24 7.08
CA GLY A 62 -18.81 -11.67 7.23
C GLY A 62 -19.62 -12.00 8.47
N THR A 63 -19.34 -11.34 9.60
CA THR A 63 -20.12 -11.47 10.83
C THR A 63 -21.57 -11.04 10.62
N LEU A 64 -21.81 -9.87 10.01
CA LEU A 64 -23.18 -9.38 9.75
C LEU A 64 -23.98 -10.25 8.79
N VAL A 65 -23.33 -10.85 7.77
CA VAL A 65 -24.02 -11.68 6.78
C VAL A 65 -24.23 -13.11 7.27
N THR A 66 -23.29 -13.64 8.06
CA THR A 66 -23.29 -15.05 8.50
C THR A 66 -24.11 -15.24 9.78
N VAL A 67 -24.14 -14.24 10.65
CA VAL A 67 -24.95 -14.28 11.88
C VAL A 67 -26.40 -13.97 11.51
N SER A 68 -27.21 -15.01 11.36
CA SER A 68 -28.64 -14.89 11.05
C SER A 68 -29.46 -14.31 12.21
N GLN A 69 -29.03 -14.55 13.45
CA GLN A 69 -29.63 -13.98 14.66
C GLN A 69 -28.54 -13.66 15.69
N PHE A 70 -28.39 -12.38 15.99
CA PHE A 70 -27.61 -11.97 17.15
C PHE A 70 -28.31 -12.48 18.40
N LYS A 71 -27.57 -13.11 19.31
CA LYS A 71 -28.10 -13.56 20.59
C LYS A 71 -27.96 -12.44 21.61
N ASP A 72 -28.92 -12.40 22.54
CA ASP A 72 -28.75 -11.58 23.74
C ASP A 72 -27.52 -12.08 24.49
N PHE A 73 -26.59 -11.17 24.74
CA PHE A 73 -25.31 -11.47 25.38
C PHE A 73 -25.02 -10.37 26.40
N LEU A 74 -24.60 -10.76 27.60
CA LEU A 74 -24.36 -9.84 28.72
C LEU A 74 -25.56 -8.95 29.09
N ASN A 75 -26.78 -9.51 29.03
CA ASN A 75 -28.03 -8.79 29.33
C ASN A 75 -28.30 -7.59 28.39
N ILE A 76 -27.57 -7.50 27.29
CA ILE A 76 -27.74 -6.50 26.23
C ILE A 76 -28.51 -7.17 25.09
N SER A 77 -29.52 -6.47 24.56
CA SER A 77 -30.36 -7.00 23.49
C SER A 77 -29.57 -7.19 22.18
N ALA A 78 -29.95 -8.23 21.44
CA ALA A 78 -29.40 -8.57 20.13
C ALA A 78 -29.34 -7.37 19.15
N ASN A 79 -30.36 -6.52 19.18
CA ASN A 79 -30.44 -5.33 18.32
C ASN A 79 -29.33 -4.31 18.60
N VAL A 80 -28.92 -4.18 19.87
CA VAL A 80 -27.84 -3.26 20.25
C VAL A 80 -26.50 -3.79 19.75
N TRP A 81 -26.26 -5.10 19.88
CA TRP A 81 -25.05 -5.72 19.34
C TRP A 81 -24.95 -5.58 17.82
N GLN A 82 -26.05 -5.79 17.10
CA GLN A 82 -26.11 -5.55 15.67
C GLN A 82 -25.76 -4.10 15.32
N ALA A 83 -26.34 -3.12 16.04
CA ALA A 83 -26.05 -1.70 15.83
C ALA A 83 -24.56 -1.37 16.07
N VAL A 84 -23.96 -1.95 17.11
CA VAL A 84 -22.52 -1.78 17.41
C VAL A 84 -21.66 -2.27 16.25
N PHE A 85 -21.93 -3.46 15.70
CA PHE A 85 -21.20 -3.97 14.53
C PHE A 85 -21.37 -3.07 13.30
N ILE A 86 -22.57 -2.52 13.07
CA ILE A 86 -22.81 -1.56 11.98
C ILE A 86 -21.99 -0.28 12.18
N VAL A 87 -21.95 0.27 13.39
CA VAL A 87 -21.16 1.47 13.70
C VAL A 87 -19.66 1.21 13.48
N PHE A 88 -19.13 0.08 13.96
CA PHE A 88 -17.73 -0.29 13.73
C PHE A 88 -17.41 -0.52 12.25
N LEU A 89 -18.34 -1.08 11.48
CA LEU A 89 -18.21 -1.21 10.04
C LEU A 89 -18.07 0.17 9.38
N ILE A 90 -18.96 1.11 9.71
CA ILE A 90 -18.95 2.48 9.16
C ILE A 90 -17.62 3.18 9.50
N LEU A 91 -17.18 3.10 10.76
CA LEU A 91 -15.92 3.70 11.19
C LEU A 91 -14.71 3.10 10.45
N SER A 92 -14.71 1.78 10.25
CA SER A 92 -13.64 1.10 9.51
C SER A 92 -13.62 1.51 8.04
N VAL A 93 -14.78 1.64 7.40
CA VAL A 93 -14.90 2.13 6.03
C VAL A 93 -14.44 3.58 5.91
N LEU A 94 -14.83 4.46 6.84
CA LEU A 94 -14.38 5.86 6.86
C LEU A 94 -12.87 5.97 6.98
N LYS A 95 -12.26 5.17 7.86
CA LYS A 95 -10.81 5.10 8.01
C LYS A 95 -10.15 4.62 6.71
N LEU A 96 -10.65 3.53 6.12
CA LEU A 96 -10.15 3.01 4.85
C LEU A 96 -10.23 4.06 3.73
N CYS A 97 -11.36 4.77 3.61
CA CYS A 97 -11.52 5.85 2.64
C CYS A 97 -10.52 6.98 2.86
N ARG A 98 -10.27 7.38 4.11
CA ARG A 98 -9.26 8.39 4.44
C ARG A 98 -7.86 7.91 4.06
N ASP A 99 -7.52 6.66 4.38
CA ASP A 99 -6.19 6.12 4.15
C ASP A 99 -5.94 5.89 2.64
N ILE A 100 -6.96 5.49 1.87
CA ILE A 100 -6.94 5.45 0.41
C ILE A 100 -6.78 6.86 -0.17
N TYR A 101 -7.57 7.84 0.31
CA TYR A 101 -7.49 9.22 -0.16
C TYR A 101 -6.09 9.80 0.09
N PHE A 102 -5.54 9.58 1.28
CA PHE A 102 -4.18 10.00 1.61
C PHE A 102 -3.15 9.31 0.71
N THR A 103 -3.31 8.02 0.46
CA THR A 103 -2.40 7.25 -0.41
C THR A 103 -2.51 7.65 -1.89
N PHE A 104 -3.68 8.11 -2.34
CA PHE A 104 -3.88 8.59 -3.71
C PHE A 104 -3.39 10.03 -3.89
N MET A 105 -3.55 10.89 -2.88
CA MET A 105 -3.05 12.26 -2.88
C MET A 105 -1.54 12.34 -2.65
N VAL A 106 -0.99 11.50 -1.77
CA VAL A 106 0.45 11.39 -1.55
C VAL A 106 1.01 10.48 -2.64
N LYS A 107 1.72 11.07 -3.61
CA LYS A 107 2.44 10.33 -4.66
C LYS A 107 3.15 9.14 -4.03
N SER A 108 2.80 7.93 -4.47
CA SER A 108 3.54 6.71 -4.12
C SER A 108 4.98 6.90 -4.56
N ILE A 109 5.88 7.14 -3.60
CA ILE A 109 7.31 7.22 -3.85
C ILE A 109 7.76 5.82 -4.24
N LYS A 110 8.10 5.64 -5.52
CA LYS A 110 8.64 4.38 -6.00
C LYS A 110 10.15 4.34 -5.82
N ARG A 111 10.73 3.14 -5.74
CA ARG A 111 12.18 2.99 -5.60
C ARG A 111 12.94 3.65 -6.75
N GLU A 112 12.40 3.57 -7.96
CA GLU A 112 12.96 4.25 -9.13
C GLU A 112 12.96 5.78 -9.01
N ASP A 113 11.99 6.37 -8.30
CA ASP A 113 11.93 7.83 -8.09
C ASP A 113 12.95 8.28 -7.05
N ILE A 114 13.23 7.46 -6.03
CA ILE A 114 14.30 7.70 -5.05
C ILE A 114 15.66 7.64 -5.75
N LEU A 115 15.91 6.61 -6.56
CA LEU A 115 17.16 6.48 -7.31
C LEU A 115 17.38 7.63 -8.28
N LYS A 116 16.32 8.06 -8.99
CA LYS A 116 16.37 9.24 -9.86
C LYS A 116 16.63 10.52 -9.07
N GLN A 117 15.99 10.72 -7.92
CA GLN A 117 16.24 11.88 -7.07
C GLN A 117 17.70 11.93 -6.58
N LEU A 118 18.23 10.80 -6.10
CA LEU A 118 19.60 10.72 -5.62
C LEU A 118 20.61 10.95 -6.76
N LEU A 119 20.36 10.40 -7.95
CA LEU A 119 21.20 10.62 -9.13
C LEU A 119 21.20 12.10 -9.58
N ASP A 120 20.02 12.74 -9.56
CA ASP A 120 19.86 14.14 -9.98
C ASP A 120 20.51 15.11 -8.97
N GLU A 121 20.42 14.82 -7.66
CA GLU A 121 21.13 15.57 -6.62
C GLU A 121 22.66 15.45 -6.75
N THR A 122 23.19 14.24 -7.00
CA THR A 122 24.63 14.04 -7.23
C THR A 122 25.10 14.75 -8.49
N ARG A 123 24.26 14.83 -9.54
CA ARG A 123 24.59 15.53 -10.80
C ARG A 123 24.56 17.06 -10.64
N LYS A 124 23.64 17.61 -9.84
CA LYS A 124 23.56 19.06 -9.55
C LYS A 124 24.71 19.59 -8.69
N LYS A 125 25.33 18.73 -7.88
CA LYS A 125 26.48 19.10 -7.03
C LYS A 125 27.83 19.10 -7.76
N LYS A 126 27.86 18.68 -9.03
CA LYS A 126 29.05 18.59 -9.88
C LYS A 126 29.09 19.76 -10.86
#